data_AF-A0A7S0BBH2-F1
#
_entry.id   AF-A0A7S0BBH2-F1
#
_cell.length_a   1.000
_cell.length_b   1.000
_cell.length_c   1.000
_cell.angle_alpha   90.00
_cell.angle_beta   90.00
_cell.angle_gamma   90.00
#
_symmetry.space_group_name_H-M   'P 1'
#
loop_
_entity.id
_entity.type
_entity.pdbx_description
1 polymer ?
#
loop_
_entity_poly.entity_id
_entity_poly.type
_entity_poly.pdbx_seq_one_letter_code
_entity_poly.pdbx_strand_id
1 'polypeptide(L)'
;MAVLIDAYCTHFNDNRDVGQGVQEWNRLQALLRKTSRAVMWAFLLLQITALAMMLFSVSGVLLTGVSENWMLFSDIPLILSVGLVIFKAAEVTEKCSRVPSWINSLSINDAVIDSSRHYLVEYVTYSSAGFYVGELRLTSAVALKLLYVSGLAAMGLLTKLGLSGS
;
A
#
# COMPACT_ATOMS: atom_id res chain seq x y z
N MET A 1 -2.07 -10.74 4.18
CA MET A 1 -3.26 -10.10 3.58
C MET A 1 -3.50 -10.51 2.13
N ALA A 2 -2.50 -10.46 1.25
CA ALA A 2 -2.62 -10.95 -0.13
C ALA A 2 -3.15 -12.41 -0.22
N VAL A 3 -2.62 -13.31 0.62
CA VAL A 3 -3.06 -14.71 0.72
C VAL A 3 -4.56 -14.85 1.07
N LEU A 4 -5.14 -13.93 1.83
CA LEU A 4 -6.57 -13.98 2.18
C LEU A 4 -7.45 -13.66 0.97
N ILE A 5 -6.98 -12.77 0.09
CA ILE A 5 -7.66 -12.47 -1.18
C ILE A 5 -7.58 -13.70 -2.09
N ASP A 6 -6.39 -14.31 -2.19
CA ASP A 6 -6.20 -15.51 -3.00
C ASP A 6 -7.08 -16.67 -2.49
N ALA A 7 -7.16 -16.86 -1.16
CA ALA A 7 -8.01 -17.86 -0.53
C ALA A 7 -9.51 -17.61 -0.80
N TYR A 8 -9.96 -16.35 -0.75
CA TYR A 8 -11.32 -15.97 -1.14
C TYR A 8 -11.60 -16.35 -2.60
N CYS A 9 -10.68 -16.03 -3.53
CA CYS A 9 -10.85 -16.36 -4.94
C CYS A 9 -10.93 -17.89 -5.14
N THR A 10 -10.05 -18.67 -4.52
CA THR A 10 -10.10 -20.14 -4.62
C THR A 10 -11.41 -20.69 -4.07
N HIS A 11 -11.82 -20.26 -2.88
CA HIS A 11 -13.06 -20.74 -2.24
C HIS A 11 -14.32 -20.36 -3.04
N PHE A 12 -14.36 -19.16 -3.61
CA PHE A 12 -15.46 -18.71 -4.45
C PHE A 12 -15.53 -19.49 -5.77
N ASN A 13 -14.39 -19.81 -6.37
CA ASN A 13 -14.34 -20.60 -7.60
C ASN A 13 -14.94 -22.01 -7.41
N ASP A 14 -14.73 -22.61 -6.24
CA ASP A 14 -15.17 -23.97 -5.94
C ASP A 14 -16.67 -24.05 -5.61
N ASN A 15 -17.20 -23.08 -4.83
CA ASN A 15 -18.60 -23.12 -4.39
C ASN A 15 -19.56 -22.35 -5.29
N ARG A 16 -19.09 -21.28 -5.95
CA ARG A 16 -19.85 -20.39 -6.84
C ARG A 16 -21.14 -19.79 -6.24
N ASP A 17 -21.28 -19.82 -4.91
CA ASP A 17 -22.39 -19.19 -4.20
C ASP A 17 -22.15 -17.68 -4.06
N VAL A 18 -22.95 -16.90 -4.78
CA VAL A 18 -22.91 -15.44 -4.77
C VAL A 18 -23.25 -14.87 -3.38
N GLY A 19 -24.24 -15.42 -2.69
CA GLY A 19 -24.66 -14.95 -1.38
C GLY A 19 -23.56 -15.13 -0.33
N GLN A 20 -22.90 -16.29 -0.36
CA GLN A 20 -21.74 -16.54 0.48
C GLN A 20 -20.56 -15.64 0.09
N GLY A 21 -20.30 -15.47 -1.21
CA GLY A 21 -19.23 -14.59 -1.72
C GLY A 21 -19.34 -13.16 -1.20
N VAL A 22 -20.55 -12.58 -1.18
CA VAL A 22 -20.79 -11.23 -0.62
C VAL A 22 -20.43 -11.17 0.86
N GLN A 23 -20.85 -12.16 1.66
CA GLN A 23 -20.58 -12.18 3.10
C GLN A 23 -19.09 -12.33 3.40
N GLU A 24 -18.40 -13.22 2.69
CA GLU A 24 -16.96 -13.43 2.83
C GLU A 24 -16.17 -12.19 2.40
N TRP A 25 -16.55 -11.55 1.29
CA TRP A 25 -15.94 -10.30 0.85
C TRP A 25 -16.12 -9.17 1.86
N ASN A 26 -17.31 -9.02 2.44
CA ASN A 26 -17.57 -8.02 3.47
C ASN A 26 -16.68 -8.23 4.71
N ARG A 27 -16.49 -9.49 5.14
CA ARG A 27 -15.56 -9.83 6.23
C ARG A 27 -14.11 -9.48 5.87
N LEU A 28 -13.68 -9.82 4.65
CA LEU A 28 -12.35 -9.50 4.14
C LEU A 28 -12.11 -7.99 4.12
N GLN A 29 -13.07 -7.21 3.60
CA GLN A 29 -13.01 -5.75 3.56
C GLN A 29 -12.91 -5.15 4.97
N ALA A 30 -13.74 -5.62 5.90
CA ALA A 30 -13.71 -5.17 7.29
C ALA A 30 -12.36 -5.48 7.96
N LEU A 31 -11.80 -6.66 7.72
CA LEU A 31 -10.49 -7.07 8.21
C LEU A 31 -9.37 -6.22 7.62
N LEU A 32 -9.40 -5.96 6.31
CA LEU A 32 -8.44 -5.08 5.64
C LEU A 32 -8.47 -3.68 6.25
N ARG A 33 -9.66 -3.08 6.44
CA ARG A 33 -9.82 -1.76 7.07
C ARG A 33 -9.35 -1.73 8.52
N LYS A 34 -9.62 -2.80 9.29
CA LYS A 34 -9.17 -2.90 10.69
C LYS A 34 -7.65 -3.00 10.76
N THR A 35 -7.07 -3.86 9.92
CA THR A 35 -5.62 -4.09 9.89
C THR A 35 -4.88 -2.85 9.43
N SER A 36 -5.34 -2.22 8.35
CA SER A 36 -4.80 -0.94 7.84
C SER A 36 -4.77 0.13 8.93
N ARG A 37 -5.88 0.32 9.68
CA ARG A 37 -5.92 1.28 10.79
C ARG A 37 -4.96 0.93 11.92
N ALA A 38 -4.81 -0.35 12.25
CA ALA A 38 -3.89 -0.79 13.30
C ALA A 38 -2.42 -0.54 12.92
N VAL A 39 -2.04 -0.78 11.66
CA VAL A 39 -0.64 -0.63 11.21
C VAL A 39 -0.31 0.80 10.74
N MET A 40 -1.31 1.64 10.49
CA MET A 40 -1.14 3.02 10.00
C MET A 40 -0.13 3.81 10.82
N TRP A 41 -0.23 3.77 12.15
CA TRP A 41 0.69 4.50 13.03
C TRP A 41 2.12 3.97 12.93
N ALA A 42 2.30 2.66 12.84
CA ALA A 42 3.62 2.06 12.65
C ALA A 42 4.23 2.49 11.29
N PHE A 43 3.42 2.54 10.23
CA PHE A 43 3.83 3.05 8.91
C PHE A 43 4.29 4.51 8.97
N LEU A 44 3.50 5.38 9.61
CA LEU A 44 3.83 6.81 9.73
C LEU A 44 5.10 7.01 10.56
N LEU A 45 5.24 6.30 11.68
CA LEU A 45 6.44 6.34 12.51
C LEU A 45 7.68 5.87 11.72
N LEU A 46 7.57 4.76 10.98
CA LEU A 46 8.67 4.28 10.15
C LEU A 46 9.09 5.31 9.08
N GLN A 47 8.12 5.98 8.44
CA GLN A 47 8.41 7.02 7.45
C GLN A 47 9.09 8.24 8.08
N ILE A 48 8.59 8.72 9.23
CA ILE A 48 9.13 9.89 9.91
C ILE A 48 10.54 9.61 10.44
N THR A 49 10.75 8.43 11.04
CA THR A 49 12.07 8.02 11.54
C THR A 49 13.08 7.87 10.41
N ALA A 50 12.71 7.26 9.27
CA ALA A 50 13.59 7.17 8.11
C ALA A 50 13.96 8.54 7.53
N LEU A 51 12.99 9.46 7.44
CA LEU A 51 13.23 10.83 6.98
C LEU A 51 14.14 11.59 7.96
N ALA A 52 13.89 11.47 9.27
CA ALA A 52 14.71 12.13 10.28
C ALA A 52 16.15 11.62 10.25
N MET A 53 16.36 10.31 10.20
CA MET A 53 17.69 9.70 10.10
C MET A 53 18.44 10.21 8.85
N MET A 54 17.78 10.20 7.69
CA MET A 54 18.37 10.72 6.45
C MET A 54 18.79 12.20 6.56
N LEU A 55 17.94 13.04 7.17
CA LEU A 55 18.26 14.46 7.38
C LEU A 55 19.43 14.64 8.36
N PHE A 56 19.49 13.84 9.43
CA PHE A 56 20.61 13.87 10.39
C PHE A 56 21.92 13.42 9.74
N SER A 57 21.93 12.32 8.99
CA SER A 57 23.13 11.83 8.30
C SER A 57 23.67 12.86 7.31
N VAL A 58 22.81 13.44 6.47
CA VAL A 58 23.25 14.43 5.47
C VAL A 58 23.68 15.75 6.13
N SER A 59 22.94 16.25 7.13
CA SER A 59 23.34 17.47 7.84
C SER A 59 24.67 17.29 8.59
N GLY A 60 24.92 16.11 9.15
CA GLY A 60 26.22 15.76 9.74
C GLY A 60 27.36 15.87 8.74
N VAL A 61 27.20 15.28 7.55
CA VAL A 61 28.20 15.37 6.46
C VAL A 61 28.41 16.83 6.02
N LEU A 62 27.33 17.60 5.85
CA LEU A 62 27.40 19.00 5.41
C LEU A 62 28.07 19.92 6.45
N LEU A 63 27.76 19.76 7.74
CA LEU A 63 28.24 20.65 8.80
C LEU A 63 29.66 20.31 9.27
N THR A 64 30.01 19.02 9.32
CA THR A 64 31.32 18.59 9.84
C THR A 64 32.38 18.46 8.76
N GLY A 65 31.98 18.39 7.47
CA GLY A 65 32.90 18.21 6.34
C GLY A 65 33.63 16.86 6.33
N VAL A 66 33.36 15.99 7.32
CA VAL A 66 33.92 14.64 7.37
C VAL A 66 33.06 13.77 6.46
N SER A 67 33.64 13.32 5.35
CA SER A 67 32.97 12.40 4.42
C SER A 67 32.95 10.97 4.97
N GLU A 68 32.29 10.77 6.12
CA GLU A 68 31.96 9.43 6.60
C GLU A 68 30.83 8.86 5.73
N ASN A 69 31.18 8.47 4.50
CA ASN A 69 30.28 7.81 3.55
C ASN A 69 29.54 6.62 4.18
N TRP A 70 30.14 5.99 5.21
CA TRP A 70 29.55 4.90 5.97
C TRP A 70 28.21 5.24 6.63
N MET A 71 28.02 6.48 7.09
CA MET A 71 26.75 6.92 7.69
C MET A 71 25.61 6.89 6.65
N LEU A 72 25.88 7.34 5.42
CA LEU A 72 24.89 7.31 4.33
C LEU A 72 24.57 5.89 3.86
N PHE A 73 25.57 5.00 3.83
CA PHE A 73 25.33 3.59 3.52
C PHE A 73 24.44 2.90 4.56
N SER A 74 24.51 3.32 5.83
CA SER A 74 23.66 2.79 6.90
C SER A 74 22.18 3.12 6.73
N ASP A 75 21.84 4.19 6.00
CA ASP A 75 20.45 4.61 5.79
C ASP A 75 19.76 3.88 4.64
N ILE A 76 20.52 3.30 3.70
CA ILE A 76 19.99 2.61 2.52
C ILE A 76 19.03 1.46 2.90
N PRO A 77 19.37 0.54 3.83
CA PRO A 77 18.46 -0.54 4.21
C PRO A 77 17.15 -0.01 4.79
N LEU A 78 17.20 1.07 5.57
CA LEU A 78 16.01 1.68 6.18
C LEU A 78 15.10 2.27 5.11
N ILE A 79 15.64 3.07 4.18
CA ILE A 79 14.89 3.67 3.07
C ILE A 79 14.28 2.58 2.17
N LEU A 80 15.05 1.54 1.84
CA LEU A 80 14.56 0.41 1.06
C LEU A 80 13.44 -0.34 1.80
N SER A 81 13.57 -0.56 3.11
CA SER A 81 12.54 -1.23 3.91
C SER A 81 11.21 -0.46 3.91
N VAL A 82 11.27 0.87 4.03
CA VAL A 82 10.11 1.77 3.92
C VAL A 82 9.44 1.63 2.56
N GLY A 83 10.22 1.74 1.48
CA GLY A 83 9.70 1.60 0.12
C GLY A 83 9.02 0.24 -0.07
N LEU A 84 9.69 -0.85 0.32
CA LEU A 84 9.16 -2.21 0.21
C LEU A 84 7.85 -2.37 0.96
N VAL A 85 7.75 -1.85 2.18
CA VAL A 85 6.55 -1.94 3.03
C VAL A 85 5.38 -1.16 2.41
N ILE A 86 5.62 0.03 1.86
CA ILE A 86 4.61 0.81 1.13
C ILE A 86 4.14 0.06 -0.13
N PHE A 87 5.07 -0.46 -0.95
CA PHE A 87 4.71 -1.19 -2.16
C PHE A 87 3.97 -2.49 -1.85
N LYS A 88 4.33 -3.21 -0.78
CA LYS A 88 3.62 -4.41 -0.34
C LYS A 88 2.20 -4.12 0.12
N ALA A 89 1.98 -2.99 0.79
CA ALA A 89 0.64 -2.54 1.13
C ALA A 89 -0.17 -2.15 -0.12
N ALA A 90 0.45 -1.47 -1.09
CA ALA A 90 -0.17 -1.15 -2.37
C ALA A 90 -0.54 -2.41 -3.18
N GLU A 91 0.31 -3.45 -3.17
CA GLU A 91 0.07 -4.73 -3.83
C GLU A 91 -1.24 -5.38 -3.36
N VAL A 92 -1.57 -5.29 -2.07
CA VAL A 92 -2.84 -5.80 -1.53
C VAL A 92 -4.03 -5.07 -2.16
N THR A 93 -3.93 -3.75 -2.29
CA THR A 93 -4.97 -2.93 -2.93
C THR A 93 -5.14 -3.27 -4.41
N GLU A 94 -4.04 -3.47 -5.13
CA GLU A 94 -4.05 -3.89 -6.55
C GLU A 94 -4.62 -5.30 -6.73
N LYS A 95 -4.38 -6.20 -5.78
CA LYS A 95 -5.05 -7.50 -5.79
C LYS A 95 -6.56 -7.34 -5.62
N CYS A 96 -7.00 -6.54 -4.64
CA CYS A 96 -8.43 -6.27 -4.45
C CYS A 96 -9.10 -5.64 -5.69
N SER A 97 -8.41 -4.75 -6.41
CA SER A 97 -8.97 -4.11 -7.63
C SER A 97 -9.11 -5.08 -8.81
N ARG A 98 -8.38 -6.21 -8.83
CA ARG A 98 -8.48 -7.25 -9.87
C ARG A 98 -9.56 -8.28 -9.62
N VAL A 99 -10.06 -8.41 -8.38
CA VAL A 99 -11.08 -9.40 -8.03
C VAL A 99 -12.36 -9.24 -8.85
N PRO A 100 -12.94 -8.03 -9.05
CA PRO A 100 -14.14 -7.87 -9.88
C PRO A 100 -13.95 -8.38 -11.32
N SER A 101 -12.82 -8.04 -11.96
CA SER A 101 -12.52 -8.54 -13.31
C SER A 101 -12.35 -10.05 -13.35
N TRP A 102 -11.76 -10.64 -12.30
CA TRP A 102 -11.61 -12.08 -12.19
C TRP A 102 -12.98 -12.77 -12.04
N ILE A 103 -13.86 -12.30 -11.14
CA ILE A 103 -15.23 -12.81 -10.97
C ILE A 103 -16.00 -12.71 -12.30
N ASN A 104 -15.86 -11.59 -13.02
CA ASN A 104 -16.53 -11.39 -14.29
C ASN A 104 -16.06 -12.38 -15.38
N SER A 105 -14.83 -12.87 -15.29
CA SER A 105 -14.29 -13.86 -16.22
C SER A 105 -14.77 -15.29 -15.96
N LEU A 106 -15.38 -15.55 -14.80
CA LEU A 106 -15.92 -16.86 -14.45
C LEU A 106 -17.29 -17.10 -15.11
N SER A 107 -17.44 -18.26 -15.74
CA SER A 107 -18.74 -18.78 -16.19
C SER A 107 -19.48 -19.40 -15.00
N ILE A 108 -20.14 -18.59 -14.18
CA ILE A 108 -20.87 -19.06 -12.99
C ILE A 108 -22.10 -19.90 -13.39
N ASN A 109 -22.81 -19.48 -14.44
CA ASN A 109 -23.93 -20.20 -15.06
C ASN A 109 -23.86 -20.10 -16.59
N ASP A 110 -24.37 -21.11 -17.32
CA ASP A 110 -24.51 -21.12 -18.80
C ASP A 110 -25.62 -20.18 -19.30
N ALA A 111 -26.25 -19.41 -18.42
CA ALA A 111 -27.23 -18.40 -18.80
C ALA A 111 -26.53 -17.17 -19.41
N VAL A 112 -27.07 -16.68 -20.52
CA VAL A 112 -26.52 -15.57 -21.33
C VAL A 112 -26.33 -14.28 -20.51
N ILE A 113 -27.08 -14.09 -19.41
CA ILE A 113 -26.93 -12.97 -18.47
C ILE A 113 -27.10 -13.48 -17.04
N ASP A 114 -26.00 -13.56 -16.29
CA ASP A 114 -26.01 -13.91 -14.85
C ASP A 114 -26.11 -12.63 -14.00
N SER A 115 -27.33 -12.23 -13.64
CA SER A 115 -27.60 -11.05 -12.80
C SER A 115 -26.96 -11.16 -11.41
N SER A 116 -26.84 -12.37 -10.87
CA SER A 116 -26.24 -12.61 -9.54
C SER A 116 -24.73 -12.37 -9.58
N ARG A 117 -24.06 -12.83 -10.64
CA ARG A 117 -22.64 -12.49 -10.89
C ARG A 117 -22.46 -11.00 -11.03
N HIS A 118 -23.30 -10.33 -11.80
CA HIS A 118 -23.21 -8.88 -12.02
C HIS A 118 -23.33 -8.12 -10.69
N TYR A 119 -24.31 -8.47 -9.85
CA TYR A 119 -24.46 -7.93 -8.51
C TYR A 119 -23.21 -8.10 -7.66
N LEU A 120 -22.59 -9.28 -7.66
CA LEU A 120 -21.35 -9.51 -6.90
C LEU A 120 -20.19 -8.66 -7.42
N VAL A 121 -20.00 -8.59 -8.74
CA VAL A 121 -18.96 -7.76 -9.37
C VAL A 121 -19.14 -6.29 -8.98
N GLU A 122 -20.36 -5.77 -9.06
CA GLU A 122 -20.69 -4.42 -8.64
C GLU A 122 -20.44 -4.21 -7.14
N TYR A 123 -20.92 -5.13 -6.29
CA TYR A 123 -20.72 -5.07 -4.85
C TYR A 123 -19.23 -5.00 -4.48
N VAL A 124 -18.41 -5.90 -5.03
CA VAL A 124 -16.96 -5.95 -4.81
C VAL A 124 -16.31 -4.65 -5.32
N THR A 125 -16.72 -4.15 -6.48
CA THR A 125 -16.20 -2.89 -7.05
C THR A 125 -16.51 -1.69 -6.15
N TYR A 126 -17.77 -1.50 -5.77
CA TYR A 126 -18.22 -0.35 -4.99
C TYR A 126 -17.79 -0.42 -3.52
N SER A 127 -17.56 -1.61 -2.97
CA SER A 127 -17.01 -1.79 -1.62
C SER A 127 -15.63 -1.11 -1.43
N SER A 128 -14.90 -0.89 -2.53
CA SER A 128 -13.57 -0.28 -2.54
C SER A 128 -12.59 -0.94 -1.58
N ALA A 129 -12.63 -2.27 -1.43
CA ALA A 129 -11.69 -2.96 -0.55
C ALA A 129 -10.23 -2.72 -0.96
N GLY A 130 -9.36 -2.60 0.04
CA GLY A 130 -7.94 -2.34 -0.17
C GLY A 130 -7.25 -1.94 1.12
N PHE A 131 -5.99 -1.57 0.99
CA PHE A 131 -5.19 -1.04 2.09
C PHE A 131 -5.32 0.49 2.15
N TYR A 132 -5.54 1.03 3.34
CA TYR A 132 -5.72 2.45 3.57
C TYR A 132 -4.64 3.03 4.49
N VAL A 133 -4.28 4.28 4.28
CA VAL A 133 -3.51 5.09 5.22
C VAL A 133 -4.33 6.35 5.48
N GLY A 134 -4.95 6.44 6.65
CA GLY A 134 -6.04 7.39 6.89
C GLY A 134 -7.21 7.12 5.95
N GLU A 135 -7.64 8.15 5.22
CA GLU A 135 -8.70 8.06 4.22
C GLU A 135 -8.17 7.75 2.80
N LEU A 136 -6.85 7.62 2.63
CA LEU A 136 -6.21 7.42 1.34
C LEU A 136 -6.08 5.92 1.03
N ARG A 137 -6.73 5.47 -0.07
CA ARG A 137 -6.52 4.12 -0.60
C ARG A 137 -5.14 4.03 -1.25
N LEU A 138 -4.28 3.18 -0.71
CA LEU A 138 -2.89 3.07 -1.14
C LEU A 138 -2.79 2.20 -2.40
N THR A 139 -2.58 2.82 -3.56
CA THR A 139 -2.27 2.14 -4.84
C THR A 139 -0.79 2.28 -5.17
N SER A 140 -0.28 1.51 -6.14
CA SER A 140 1.14 1.60 -6.55
C SER A 140 1.50 3.00 -7.06
N ALA A 141 0.56 3.67 -7.74
CA ALA A 141 0.72 5.04 -8.20
C ALA A 141 0.79 6.04 -7.04
N VAL A 142 -0.05 5.85 -6.01
CA VAL A 142 -0.04 6.69 -4.80
C VAL A 142 1.24 6.46 -3.99
N ALA A 143 1.68 5.20 -3.85
CA ALA A 143 2.94 4.84 -3.23
C ALA A 143 4.13 5.57 -3.87
N LEU A 144 4.22 5.53 -5.20
CA LEU A 144 5.28 6.22 -5.94
C LEU A 144 5.23 7.74 -5.73
N LYS A 145 4.03 8.34 -5.75
CA LYS A 145 3.84 9.77 -5.47
C LYS A 145 4.30 10.14 -4.05
N LEU A 146 3.97 9.33 -3.05
CA LEU A 146 4.41 9.56 -1.66
C LEU A 146 5.93 9.52 -1.54
N LEU A 147 6.57 8.51 -2.14
CA LEU A 147 8.03 8.40 -2.17
C LEU A 147 8.66 9.61 -2.86
N TYR A 148 8.15 9.98 -4.03
CA TYR A 148 8.65 11.12 -4.80
C TYR A 148 8.53 12.45 -4.03
N VAL A 149 7.33 12.74 -3.48
CA VAL A 149 7.10 13.96 -2.69
C VAL A 149 7.97 13.99 -1.44
N SER A 150 8.13 12.85 -0.75
CA SER A 150 9.00 12.76 0.43
C SER A 150 10.47 13.02 0.08
N GLY A 151 10.95 12.49 -1.05
CA GLY A 151 12.31 12.74 -1.53
C GLY A 151 12.54 14.20 -1.92
N LEU A 152 11.59 14.83 -2.62
CA LEU A 152 11.65 16.26 -2.93
C LEU A 152 11.67 17.13 -1.67
N ALA A 153 10.82 16.81 -0.68
CA ALA A 153 10.80 17.53 0.59
C ALA A 153 12.14 17.41 1.33
N ALA A 154 12.71 16.20 1.39
CA ALA A 154 14.02 15.96 1.97
C ALA A 154 15.10 16.81 1.26
N MET A 155 15.19 16.73 -0.06
CA MET A 155 16.17 17.51 -0.84
C MET A 155 16.00 19.02 -0.67
N GLY A 156 14.75 19.53 -0.64
CA GLY A 156 14.48 20.94 -0.40
C GLY A 156 14.94 21.42 0.97
N LEU A 157 14.73 20.61 2.02
CA LEU A 157 15.23 20.91 3.37
C LEU A 157 16.76 20.90 3.42
N LEU A 158 17.39 19.92 2.79
CA LEU A 158 18.85 19.80 2.73
C LEU A 158 19.49 21.01 2.02
N THR A 159 18.94 21.43 0.87
CA THR A 159 19.42 22.62 0.15
C THR A 159 19.34 23.87 1.01
N LYS A 160 18.25 24.06 1.78
CA LYS A 160 18.13 25.20 2.70
C LYS A 160 19.15 25.16 3.83
N LEU A 161 19.40 23.99 4.41
CA LEU A 161 20.39 23.83 5.48
C LEU A 161 21.81 24.09 4.96
N GLY A 162 22.13 23.62 3.74
CA GLY A 162 23.42 23.90 3.10
C GLY A 162 23.63 25.40 2.82
N LEU A 163 22.59 26.10 2.35
CA LEU A 163 22.66 27.55 2.10
C LEU A 163 22.75 28.40 3.37
N SER A 164 22.20 27.94 4.51
CA SER A 164 22.29 28.66 5.78
C SER A 164 23.62 28.46 6.51
N GLY A 165 24.43 27.47 6.09
CA GLY A 165 25.71 27.14 6.70
C GLY A 165 26.94 27.75 6.01
N SER A 166 26.79 28.42 4.86
CA SER A 166 27.86 29.16 4.17
C SER A 166 27.75 30.67 4.42
#